data_AF-A0A938GC67-F1
#
_entry.id   AF-A0A938GC67-F1
#
_cell.length_a   1.000
_cell.length_b   1.000
_cell.length_c   1.000
_cell.angle_alpha   90.00
_cell.angle_beta   90.00
_cell.angle_gamma   90.00
#
_symmetry.space_group_name_H-M   'P 1'
#
loop_
_entity.id
_entity.type
_entity.pdbx_description
1 polymer ?
#
loop_
_entity_poly.entity_id
_entity_poly.type
_entity_poly.pdbx_seq_one_letter_code
_entity_poly.pdbx_strand_id
1 'polypeptide(L)' 'MKSWRTDRKSTEGPSRGLGDTIAKITRATYLDALVEVYTEVLGRPCHCEERRELLNRLVPYRRKKPPAR' A
#
# COMPACT_ATOMS: atom_id res chain seq x y z
N MET A 1 -6.34 -6.71 16.91
CA MET A 1 -5.77 -7.00 15.57
C MET A 1 -5.97 -5.79 14.67
N LYS A 2 -4.97 -4.90 14.50
CA LYS A 2 -5.03 -3.68 13.67
C LYS A 2 -3.63 -3.39 13.07
N SER A 3 -2.96 -4.41 12.54
CA SER A 3 -1.50 -4.36 12.29
C SER A 3 -1.08 -3.42 11.15
N TRP A 4 -1.98 -3.02 10.25
CA TRP A 4 -1.67 -2.09 9.15
C TRP A 4 -1.59 -0.61 9.59
N ARG A 5 -2.12 -0.24 10.76
CA ARG A 5 -2.09 1.15 11.25
C ARG A 5 -0.75 1.53 11.90
N THR A 6 -0.04 0.54 12.46
CA THR A 6 1.21 0.71 13.20
C THR A 6 2.48 0.50 12.35
N ASP A 7 2.35 0.11 11.08
CA ASP A 7 3.50 -0.12 10.20
C ASP A 7 4.06 1.21 9.66
N ARG A 8 4.74 1.96 10.54
CA ARG A 8 5.63 3.07 10.16
C ARG A 8 6.78 2.60 9.24
N LYS A 9 6.95 1.29 9.02
CA LYS A 9 8.11 0.68 8.35
C LYS A 9 7.97 0.47 6.84
N SER A 10 6.77 0.46 6.25
CA SER A 10 6.61 0.21 4.81
C SER A 10 6.75 1.47 3.91
N THR A 11 6.98 2.66 4.48
CA THR A 11 7.02 3.93 3.71
C THR A 11 8.40 4.55 3.53
N GLU A 12 9.41 4.14 4.30
CA GLU A 12 10.78 4.70 4.23
C GLU A 12 11.60 4.21 3.01
N GLY A 13 10.98 3.42 2.12
CA GLY A 13 11.61 2.88 0.91
C GLY A 13 10.99 3.39 -0.40
N PRO A 14 11.76 3.34 -1.51
CA PRO A 14 11.23 3.61 -2.84
C PRO A 14 10.10 2.61 -3.16
N SER A 15 9.01 3.12 -3.74
CA SER A 15 7.88 2.28 -4.18
C SER A 15 8.37 1.23 -5.17
N ARG A 16 8.04 -0.05 -4.93
CA ARG A 16 8.45 -1.16 -5.80
C ARG A 16 7.65 -1.22 -7.09
N GLY A 17 6.42 -0.72 -7.06
CA GLY A 17 5.50 -0.71 -8.19
C GLY A 17 4.28 0.17 -7.95
N LEU A 18 3.26 -0.02 -8.79
CA LEU A 18 2.02 0.76 -8.73
C LEU A 18 1.23 0.55 -7.43
N GLY A 19 1.19 -0.67 -6.93
CA GLY A 19 0.49 -1.00 -5.68
C GLY A 19 1.01 -0.20 -4.48
N ASP A 20 2.33 -0.11 -4.32
CA ASP A 20 2.95 0.69 -3.25
C ASP A 20 2.66 2.19 -3.40
N THR A 21 2.50 2.67 -4.63
CA THR A 21 2.18 4.08 -4.91
C THR A 21 0.75 4.41 -4.52
N ILE A 22 -0.20 3.57 -4.93
CA ILE A 22 -1.61 3.70 -4.54
C ILE A 22 -1.72 3.65 -3.02
N ALA A 23 -1.09 2.67 -2.37
CA ALA A 23 -1.09 2.56 -0.91
C ALA A 23 -0.57 3.83 -0.22
N LYS A 24 0.51 4.44 -0.74
CA LYS A 24 1.03 5.71 -0.21
C LYS A 24 0.05 6.88 -0.36
N ILE A 25 -0.57 7.01 -1.54
CA ILE A 25 -1.54 8.08 -1.81
C ILE A 25 -2.80 7.90 -0.95
N THR A 26 -3.34 6.68 -0.88
CA THR A 26 -4.52 6.34 -0.06
C THR A 26 -4.27 6.59 1.43
N ARG A 27 -3.06 6.29 1.91
CA ARG A 27 -2.61 6.61 3.27
C ARG A 27 -2.51 8.11 3.52
N ALA A 28 -1.86 8.84 2.61
CA ALA A 28 -1.65 10.29 2.71
C ALA A 28 -2.97 11.07 2.64
N THR A 29 -3.96 10.54 1.92
CA THR A 29 -5.32 11.10 1.81
C THR A 29 -6.28 10.58 2.88
N TYR A 30 -5.80 9.70 3.78
CA TYR A 30 -6.58 9.11 4.88
C TYR A 30 -7.78 8.25 4.44
N LEU A 31 -7.81 7.80 3.19
CA LEU A 31 -8.89 6.96 2.66
C LEU A 31 -8.88 5.54 3.24
N ASP A 32 -7.76 5.08 3.79
CA ASP A 32 -7.63 3.76 4.45
C ASP A 32 -8.68 3.58 5.56
N ALA A 33 -8.96 4.63 6.34
CA ALA A 33 -9.93 4.57 7.44
C ALA A 33 -11.37 4.34 6.95
N LEU A 34 -11.72 4.91 5.79
CA LEU A 34 -13.03 4.71 5.18
C LEU A 34 -13.18 3.28 4.66
N VAL A 35 -12.12 2.73 4.06
CA VAL A 35 -12.11 1.35 3.56
C VAL A 35 -12.21 0.36 4.72
N GLU A 36 -11.52 0.60 5.84
CA GLU A 36 -11.64 -0.22 7.05
C GLU A 36 -13.10 -0.27 7.54
N VAL A 37 -13.76 0.89 7.70
CA VAL A 37 -15.16 0.96 8.11
C VAL A 37 -16.07 0.25 7.11
N TYR A 38 -15.85 0.46 5.81
CA TYR A 38 -16.64 -0.19 4.77
C TYR A 38 -16.50 -1.72 4.81
N THR A 39 -15.30 -2.24 5.06
CA THR A 39 -15.07 -3.68 5.19
C THR A 39 -15.69 -4.27 6.44
N GLU A 40 -15.68 -3.55 7.56
CA GLU A 40 -16.33 -3.96 8.80
C GLU A 40 -17.86 -3.98 8.64
N VAL A 41 -18.43 -2.95 8.01
CA VAL A 41 -19.88 -2.82 7.79
C VAL A 41 -20.43 -3.87 6.82
N LEU A 42 -19.71 -4.15 5.74
CA LEU A 42 -20.16 -5.12 4.73
C LEU A 42 -19.70 -6.55 5.01
N GLY A 43 -18.87 -6.76 6.03
CA GLY A 43 -18.33 -8.08 6.38
C GLY A 43 -17.52 -8.73 5.26
N ARG A 44 -17.04 -7.96 4.28
CA ARG A 44 -16.27 -8.45 3.13
C ARG A 44 -14.78 -8.09 3.33
N PRO A 45 -13.86 -9.06 3.30
CA PRO A 45 -12.43 -8.77 3.38
C PRO A 45 -11.97 -7.96 2.15
N CYS A 46 -11.28 -6.83 2.35
CA CYS A 46 -10.73 -6.02 1.24
C CYS A 46 -9.62 -6.76 0.46
N HIS A 47 -8.83 -7.60 1.14
CA HIS A 47 -7.57 -8.15 0.60
C HIS A 47 -6.62 -7.05 0.08
N CYS A 48 -6.62 -5.88 0.72
CA CYS A 48 -5.90 -4.68 0.28
C CYS A 48 -4.39 -4.97 0.02
N GLU A 49 -3.82 -5.95 0.72
CA GLU A 49 -2.41 -6.28 0.70
C GLU A 49 -2.01 -7.25 -0.39
N GLU A 50 -2.81 -8.29 -0.58
CA GLU A 50 -2.69 -9.17 -1.75
C GLU A 50 -2.86 -8.36 -3.05
N ARG A 51 -3.83 -7.43 -3.08
CA ARG A 51 -4.04 -6.50 -4.20
C ARG A 51 -2.83 -5.61 -4.45
N ARG A 52 -2.25 -5.07 -3.38
CA ARG A 52 -1.03 -4.24 -3.44
C ARG A 52 0.13 -5.03 -4.03
N GLU A 53 0.38 -6.24 -3.52
CA GLU A 53 1.45 -7.11 -4.01
C GLU A 53 1.24 -7.53 -5.46
N LEU A 54 0.02 -7.94 -5.82
CA LEU A 54 -0.31 -8.31 -7.19
C LEU A 54 -0.05 -7.14 -8.14
N LEU A 55 -0.48 -5.93 -7.78
CA LEU A 55 -0.22 -4.73 -8.58
C LEU A 55 1.27 -4.38 -8.68
N ASN A 56 2.04 -4.60 -7.62
CA ASN A 56 3.49 -4.43 -7.68
C ASN A 56 4.18 -5.45 -8.59
N ARG A 57 3.66 -6.69 -8.65
CA ARG A 57 4.16 -7.74 -9.54
C ARG A 57 3.78 -7.48 -11.01
N LEU A 58 2.55 -7.00 -11.25
CA LEU A 58 2.04 -6.70 -12.59
C LEU A 58 2.66 -5.43 -13.17
N VAL A 59 2.82 -4.38 -12.35
CA VAL A 59 3.37 -3.09 -12.75
C VAL A 59 4.56 -2.73 -11.85
N PRO A 60 5.70 -3.40 -12.02
CA PRO A 60 6.90 -3.09 -11.27
C PRO A 60 7.55 -1.80 -11.79
N TYR A 61 8.09 -1.00 -10.88
CA TYR A 61 8.84 0.19 -11.25
C TYR A 61 10.31 -0.13 -11.46
N ARG A 62 10.88 0.40 -12.55
CA ARG A 62 12.32 0.32 -12.78
C ARG A 62 13.02 1.20 -11.76
N ARG A 63 13.71 0.59 -10.79
CA ARG A 63 14.61 1.32 -9.90
C ARG A 63 15.76 1.86 -10.75
N LYS A 64 15.81 3.18 -10.97
CA LYS A 64 17.09 3.81 -11.33
C LYS A 64 18.01 3.55 -10.14
N LYS A 65 19.17 2.93 -10.36
CA LYS A 65 20.21 2.90 -9.32
C LYS A 65 20.37 4.36 -8.87
N PRO A 66 20.28 4.68 -7.56
CA PRO A 66 20.69 6.01 -7.13
C PRO A 66 22.11 6.23 -7.69
N PRO A 67 22.42 7.44 -8.21
CA PRO A 67 23.77 7.70 -8.69
C PRO A 67 24.74 7.29 -7.57
N ALA A 68 25.78 6.54 -7.94
CA ALA A 68 26.82 6.17 -7.00
C ALA A 68 27.26 7.46 -6.28
N ARG A 69 26.97 7.54 -4.98
CA ARG A 69 27.39 8.66 -4.16
C ARG A 69 28.90 8.58 -3.97
#